data_AF-A0A9E2UGT7-F1
#
_entry.id   AF-A0A9E2UGT7-F1
#
_cell.length_a   1.000
_cell.length_b   1.000
_cell.length_c   1.000
_cell.angle_alpha   90.00
_cell.angle_beta   90.00
_cell.angle_gamma   90.00
#
_symmetry.space_group_name_H-M   'P 1'
#
loop_
_entity.id
_entity.type
_entity.pdbx_description
1 polymer ?
#
loop_
_entity_poly.entity_id
_entity_poly.type
_entity_poly.pdbx_seq_one_letter_code
_entity_poly.pdbx_strand_id
1 'polypeptide(L)'
;AQLEEHGKISRGWLGVQIQEVTPAISASLGLHGENGALVAVVTPDSPGAKAGIKQGDVILSFNGTDVSQLRDLPRMVAGTAPDTAATMTVWRNGQTVELQAKVGELTNEKVASANGGKDEDQPAKAEALGMHFAPLTAQLQRELHVAKDVHGVVVTRVDNGSAAEDVGLSEGDVLVTIDQQPVNTPEEAAEKLKEIANSSKKSALLLLNRHGVTQYVGVNLGSNNG
;
A
#
# COMPACT_ATOMS: atom_id res chain seq x y z
N ALA A 1 -52.79 2.32 -11.28
CA ALA A 1 -51.76 3.31 -10.92
C ALA A 1 -50.41 2.59 -10.98
N GLN A 2 -49.57 3.01 -11.91
CA GLN A 2 -48.25 2.48 -12.19
C GLN A 2 -47.27 3.34 -11.39
N LEU A 3 -46.54 2.74 -10.46
CA LEU A 3 -45.60 3.44 -9.58
C LEU A 3 -44.22 3.43 -10.22
N GLU A 4 -43.64 4.61 -10.29
CA GLU A 4 -42.46 4.99 -11.05
C GLU A 4 -41.16 4.41 -10.45
N GLU A 5 -40.28 4.03 -11.37
CA GLU A 5 -38.94 3.51 -11.18
C GLU A 5 -37.92 4.62 -10.81
N HIS A 6 -36.98 4.27 -9.91
CA HIS A 6 -35.62 4.79 -9.70
C HIS A 6 -35.36 6.24 -9.23
N GLY A 7 -34.47 6.37 -8.23
CA GLY A 7 -33.89 7.66 -7.84
C GLY A 7 -32.55 7.65 -7.08
N LYS A 8 -31.92 6.51 -6.79
CA LYS A 8 -30.52 6.44 -6.34
C LYS A 8 -29.77 5.39 -7.15
N ILE A 9 -28.83 5.83 -7.99
CA ILE A 9 -27.85 4.94 -8.60
C ILE A 9 -26.85 4.57 -7.50
N SER A 10 -27.17 3.54 -6.69
CA SER A 10 -26.25 3.04 -5.67
C SER A 10 -25.16 2.23 -6.38
N ARG A 11 -23.97 2.83 -6.51
CA ARG A 11 -22.79 2.19 -7.11
C ARG A 11 -22.14 1.28 -6.08
N GLY A 12 -21.70 0.10 -6.50
CA GLY A 12 -20.93 -0.79 -5.65
C GLY A 12 -19.67 -0.12 -5.10
N TRP A 13 -19.35 -0.40 -3.85
CA TRP A 13 -18.15 0.10 -3.18
C TRP A 13 -17.43 -1.03 -2.45
N LEU A 14 -16.11 -1.09 -2.61
CA LEU A 14 -15.25 -2.08 -1.95
C LEU A 14 -14.43 -1.47 -0.79
N GLY A 15 -14.21 -0.15 -0.81
CA GLY A 15 -13.41 0.55 0.19
C GLY A 15 -11.90 0.28 0.11
N VAL A 16 -11.36 0.13 -1.09
CA VAL A 16 -9.92 -0.01 -1.33
C VAL A 16 -9.39 1.17 -2.14
N GLN A 17 -8.19 1.63 -1.81
CA GLN A 17 -7.39 2.49 -2.68
C GLN A 17 -6.43 1.61 -3.46
N ILE A 18 -6.44 1.77 -4.78
CA ILE A 18 -5.66 0.92 -5.69
C ILE A 18 -4.64 1.75 -6.46
N GLN A 19 -3.59 1.07 -6.90
CA GLN A 19 -2.56 1.61 -7.78
C GLN A 19 -2.18 0.60 -8.87
N GLU A 20 -1.55 1.12 -9.92
CA GLU A 20 -1.02 0.31 -11.00
C GLU A 20 0.17 -0.54 -10.54
N VAL A 21 0.28 -1.73 -11.09
CA VAL A 21 1.42 -2.62 -10.87
C VAL A 21 2.49 -2.28 -11.90
N THR A 22 3.54 -1.59 -11.47
CA THR A 22 4.71 -1.32 -12.31
C THR A 22 5.64 -2.54 -12.37
N PRO A 23 6.56 -2.65 -13.34
CA PRO A 23 7.53 -3.74 -13.39
C PRO A 23 8.34 -3.89 -12.09
N ALA A 24 8.73 -2.79 -11.46
CA ALA A 24 9.46 -2.80 -10.20
C ALA A 24 8.62 -3.34 -9.02
N ILE A 25 7.33 -3.01 -8.99
CA ILE A 25 6.37 -3.53 -8.00
C ILE A 25 6.12 -5.02 -8.24
N SER A 26 5.90 -5.42 -9.49
CA SER A 26 5.68 -6.82 -9.87
C SER A 26 6.86 -7.71 -9.44
N ALA A 27 8.09 -7.29 -9.77
CA ALA A 27 9.31 -7.97 -9.35
C ALA A 27 9.43 -8.06 -7.83
N SER A 28 9.08 -6.97 -7.12
CA SER A 28 9.10 -6.94 -5.65
C SER A 28 8.01 -7.80 -5.00
N LEU A 29 6.93 -8.12 -5.72
CA LEU A 29 5.86 -9.00 -5.24
C LEU A 29 6.03 -10.46 -5.68
N GLY A 30 7.04 -10.74 -6.50
CA GLY A 30 7.18 -12.04 -7.17
C GLY A 30 6.02 -12.37 -8.10
N LEU A 31 5.30 -11.35 -8.57
CA LEU A 31 4.15 -11.52 -9.45
C LEU A 31 4.61 -11.84 -10.88
N HIS A 32 3.92 -12.75 -11.55
CA HIS A 32 4.17 -13.04 -12.95
C HIS A 32 3.42 -12.04 -13.84
N GLY A 33 4.08 -10.95 -14.22
CA GLY A 33 3.53 -9.90 -15.09
C GLY A 33 3.02 -8.68 -14.32
N GLU A 34 2.42 -7.74 -15.05
CA GLU A 34 2.02 -6.41 -14.55
C GLU A 34 0.49 -6.25 -14.48
N ASN A 35 -0.23 -7.36 -14.63
CA ASN A 35 -1.69 -7.36 -14.62
C ASN A 35 -2.22 -7.26 -13.18
N GLY A 36 -3.36 -6.60 -13.04
CA GLY A 36 -4.09 -6.48 -11.77
C GLY A 36 -4.07 -5.07 -11.19
N ALA A 37 -4.69 -4.94 -10.03
CA ALA A 37 -4.75 -3.70 -9.26
C ALA A 37 -4.16 -3.93 -7.86
N LEU A 38 -3.03 -3.28 -7.56
CA LEU A 38 -2.40 -3.36 -6.24
C LEU A 38 -3.20 -2.54 -5.23
N VAL A 39 -3.56 -3.16 -4.11
CA VAL A 39 -4.27 -2.53 -3.00
C VAL A 39 -3.29 -1.78 -2.12
N ALA A 40 -3.27 -0.45 -2.28
CA ALA A 40 -2.44 0.46 -1.52
C ALA A 40 -3.00 0.72 -0.11
N VAL A 41 -4.32 0.83 0.04
CA VAL A 41 -5.00 1.05 1.33
C VAL A 41 -6.31 0.27 1.35
N VAL A 42 -6.64 -0.29 2.50
CA VAL A 42 -7.96 -0.85 2.78
C VAL A 42 -8.64 0.04 3.82
N THR A 43 -9.81 0.57 3.49
CA THR A 43 -10.60 1.39 4.41
C THR A 43 -11.12 0.47 5.54
N PRO A 44 -10.93 0.82 6.82
CA PRO A 44 -11.51 0.08 7.94
C PRO A 44 -13.02 -0.11 7.77
N ASP A 45 -13.53 -1.25 8.24
CA ASP A 45 -14.95 -1.63 8.19
C ASP A 45 -15.60 -1.71 6.79
N SER A 46 -14.81 -1.52 5.74
CA SER A 46 -15.25 -1.64 4.37
C SER A 46 -15.62 -3.07 3.98
N PRO A 47 -16.41 -3.24 2.91
CA PRO A 47 -16.64 -4.52 2.25
C PRO A 47 -15.36 -5.31 1.98
N GLY A 48 -14.32 -4.65 1.50
CA GLY A 48 -13.01 -5.25 1.22
C GLY A 48 -12.31 -5.72 2.50
N ALA A 49 -12.32 -4.91 3.56
CA ALA A 49 -11.77 -5.30 4.85
C ALA A 49 -12.48 -6.54 5.42
N LYS A 50 -13.82 -6.56 5.37
CA LYS A 50 -14.66 -7.69 5.83
C LYS A 50 -14.46 -8.95 4.99
N ALA A 51 -14.16 -8.79 3.70
CA ALA A 51 -13.80 -9.88 2.80
C ALA A 51 -12.38 -10.41 3.02
N GLY A 52 -11.60 -9.78 3.91
CA GLY A 52 -10.23 -10.16 4.19
C GLY A 52 -9.21 -9.66 3.16
N ILE A 53 -9.54 -8.65 2.35
CA ILE A 53 -8.56 -7.92 1.52
C ILE A 53 -7.59 -7.23 2.46
N LYS A 54 -6.31 -7.30 2.12
CA LYS A 54 -5.22 -6.69 2.86
C LYS A 54 -4.47 -5.72 1.96
N GLN A 55 -3.89 -4.73 2.61
CA GLN A 55 -2.88 -3.89 1.97
C GLN A 55 -1.73 -4.79 1.47
N GLY A 56 -1.31 -4.57 0.22
CA GLY A 56 -0.30 -5.38 -0.46
C GLY A 56 -0.86 -6.49 -1.37
N ASP A 57 -2.16 -6.75 -1.32
CA ASP A 57 -2.81 -7.67 -2.28
C ASP A 57 -2.81 -7.08 -3.70
N VAL A 58 -2.60 -7.93 -4.71
CA VAL A 58 -2.89 -7.56 -6.12
C VAL A 58 -4.17 -8.27 -6.55
N ILE A 59 -5.22 -7.51 -6.85
CA ILE A 59 -6.48 -8.09 -7.36
C ILE A 59 -6.28 -8.47 -8.82
N LEU A 60 -6.33 -9.77 -9.12
CA LEU A 60 -6.12 -10.35 -10.45
C LEU A 60 -7.44 -10.55 -11.21
N SER A 61 -8.52 -10.86 -10.51
CA SER A 61 -9.85 -11.00 -11.12
C SER A 61 -10.96 -10.59 -10.16
N PHE A 62 -12.09 -10.19 -10.74
CA PHE A 62 -13.31 -9.82 -10.03
C PHE A 62 -14.52 -10.39 -10.77
N ASN A 63 -15.37 -11.14 -10.08
CA ASN A 63 -16.50 -11.89 -10.63
C ASN A 63 -16.15 -12.74 -11.86
N GLY A 64 -15.00 -13.42 -11.80
CA GLY A 64 -14.50 -14.25 -12.89
C GLY A 64 -14.04 -13.47 -14.12
N THR A 65 -13.97 -12.13 -14.04
CA THR A 65 -13.40 -11.28 -15.09
C THR A 65 -12.00 -10.81 -14.69
N ASP A 66 -11.02 -10.97 -15.57
CA ASP A 66 -9.64 -10.59 -15.30
C ASP A 66 -9.48 -9.06 -15.21
N VAL A 67 -8.77 -8.61 -14.19
CA VAL A 67 -8.37 -7.22 -14.02
C VAL A 67 -7.05 -7.05 -14.76
N SER A 68 -7.13 -6.64 -16.03
CA SER A 68 -5.93 -6.47 -16.86
C SER A 68 -5.28 -5.11 -16.62
N GLN A 69 -6.07 -4.10 -16.28
CA GLN A 69 -5.61 -2.73 -16.04
C GLN A 69 -6.24 -2.14 -14.78
N LEU A 70 -5.56 -1.15 -14.19
CA LEU A 70 -6.03 -0.41 -13.00
C LEU A 70 -7.49 0.07 -13.10
N ARG A 71 -7.91 0.49 -14.31
CA ARG A 71 -9.24 1.08 -14.57
C ARG A 71 -10.36 0.06 -14.63
N ASP A 72 -10.03 -1.21 -14.74
CA ASP A 72 -11.00 -2.29 -14.91
C ASP A 72 -11.74 -2.54 -13.60
N LEU A 73 -11.01 -2.63 -12.49
CA LEU A 73 -11.57 -2.92 -11.18
C LEU A 73 -12.61 -1.88 -10.72
N PRO A 74 -12.37 -0.55 -10.78
CA PRO A 74 -13.39 0.45 -10.44
C PRO A 74 -14.65 0.33 -11.30
N ARG A 75 -14.51 -0.01 -12.59
CA ARG A 75 -15.65 -0.20 -13.51
C ARG A 75 -16.47 -1.43 -13.13
N MET A 76 -15.81 -2.55 -12.84
CA MET A 76 -16.46 -3.81 -12.45
C MET A 76 -17.19 -3.68 -11.11
N VAL A 77 -16.54 -3.06 -10.12
CA VAL A 77 -17.13 -2.80 -8.81
C VAL A 77 -18.33 -1.85 -8.93
N ALA A 78 -18.22 -0.78 -9.71
CA ALA A 78 -19.33 0.16 -9.91
C ALA A 78 -20.52 -0.45 -10.68
N GLY A 79 -20.27 -1.43 -11.55
CA GLY A 79 -21.30 -2.17 -12.28
C GLY A 79 -21.96 -3.29 -11.47
N THR A 80 -21.45 -3.59 -10.26
CA THR A 80 -22.00 -4.61 -9.38
C THR A 80 -23.00 -4.00 -8.43
N ALA A 81 -24.19 -4.61 -8.34
CA ALA A 81 -25.24 -4.12 -7.45
C ALA A 81 -24.78 -4.23 -5.97
N PRO A 82 -25.08 -3.23 -5.13
CA PRO A 82 -24.86 -3.33 -3.70
C PRO A 82 -25.53 -4.58 -3.12
N ASP A 83 -25.01 -5.06 -1.99
CA ASP A 83 -25.43 -6.27 -1.28
C ASP A 83 -25.25 -7.61 -2.01
N THR A 84 -24.68 -7.61 -3.22
CA THR A 84 -24.35 -8.85 -3.93
C THR A 84 -23.00 -9.39 -3.50
N ALA A 85 -22.89 -10.72 -3.48
CA ALA A 85 -21.61 -11.39 -3.28
C ALA A 85 -20.79 -11.29 -4.57
N ALA A 86 -19.56 -10.81 -4.44
CA ALA A 86 -18.58 -10.76 -5.49
C ALA A 86 -17.39 -11.65 -5.14
N THR A 87 -16.99 -12.50 -6.09
CA THR A 87 -15.79 -13.33 -5.95
C THR A 87 -14.61 -12.59 -6.53
N MET A 88 -13.45 -12.64 -5.88
CA MET A 88 -12.22 -12.04 -6.39
C MET A 88 -11.04 -12.95 -6.15
N THR A 89 -10.11 -12.90 -7.09
CA THR A 89 -8.83 -13.61 -6.98
C THR A 89 -7.75 -12.59 -6.72
N VAL A 90 -6.98 -12.76 -5.65
CA VAL A 90 -5.88 -11.88 -5.27
C VAL A 90 -4.55 -12.61 -5.24
N TRP A 91 -3.47 -11.93 -5.59
CA TRP A 91 -2.10 -12.35 -5.32
C TRP A 91 -1.69 -11.83 -3.95
N ARG A 92 -1.26 -12.74 -3.07
CA ARG A 92 -0.80 -12.43 -1.72
C ARG A 92 0.38 -13.32 -1.38
N ASN A 93 1.48 -12.72 -0.96
CA ASN A 93 2.68 -13.42 -0.49
C ASN A 93 3.17 -14.53 -1.45
N GLY A 94 3.16 -14.26 -2.76
CA GLY A 94 3.62 -15.21 -3.77
C GLY A 94 2.59 -16.28 -4.16
N GLN A 95 1.33 -16.17 -3.70
CA GLN A 95 0.30 -17.16 -3.95
C GLN A 95 -1.03 -16.50 -4.35
N THR A 96 -1.82 -17.24 -5.11
CA THR A 96 -3.19 -16.85 -5.48
C THR A 96 -4.17 -17.26 -4.37
N VAL A 97 -4.99 -16.31 -3.91
CA VAL A 97 -6.01 -16.49 -2.88
C VAL A 97 -7.37 -16.04 -3.43
N GLU A 98 -8.39 -16.88 -3.30
CA GLU A 98 -9.76 -16.51 -3.64
C GLU A 98 -10.46 -15.92 -2.41
N LEU A 99 -11.08 -14.76 -2.57
CA LEU A 99 -11.83 -14.06 -1.54
C LEU A 99 -13.25 -13.80 -2.03
N GLN A 100 -14.21 -13.74 -1.10
CA GLN A 100 -15.57 -13.37 -1.40
C GLN A 100 -15.95 -12.12 -0.60
N ALA A 101 -16.34 -11.06 -1.31
CA ALA A 101 -16.73 -9.78 -0.73
C ALA A 101 -18.21 -9.52 -0.97
N LYS A 102 -18.94 -9.13 0.06
CA LYS A 102 -20.29 -8.58 -0.12
C LYS A 102 -20.17 -7.09 -0.41
N VAL A 103 -20.50 -6.66 -1.63
CA VAL A 103 -20.36 -5.26 -2.06
C VAL A 103 -21.26 -4.37 -1.20
N GLY A 104 -20.70 -3.30 -0.63
CA GLY A 104 -21.45 -2.40 0.27
C GLY A 104 -21.97 -1.16 -0.44
N GLU A 105 -22.89 -0.46 0.22
CA GLU A 105 -23.34 0.88 -0.16
C GLU A 105 -22.41 1.94 0.48
N LEU A 106 -21.97 2.91 -0.31
CA LEU A 106 -21.09 3.99 0.13
C LEU A 106 -21.81 4.82 1.22
N THR A 107 -21.43 4.61 2.47
CA THR A 107 -21.81 5.46 3.61
C THR A 107 -20.55 6.14 4.14
N ASN A 108 -20.62 7.46 4.25
CA ASN A 108 -19.51 8.29 4.73
C ASN A 108 -19.42 8.17 6.26
N GLU A 109 -18.52 7.34 6.78
CA GLU A 109 -17.98 7.53 8.13
C GLU A 109 -16.48 7.20 8.18
N LYS A 110 -15.80 7.91 9.07
CA LYS A 110 -14.39 8.29 9.02
C LYS A 110 -13.66 7.67 10.21
N VAL A 111 -12.46 7.16 9.96
CA VAL A 111 -11.30 6.96 10.86
C VAL A 111 -11.45 5.99 12.03
N ALA A 112 -10.48 5.08 12.14
CA ALA A 112 -9.99 4.66 13.45
C ALA A 112 -8.48 4.51 13.41
N SER A 113 -7.82 5.42 14.12
CA SER A 113 -6.40 5.39 14.36
C SER A 113 -6.07 4.49 15.55
N ALA A 114 -5.12 3.56 15.40
CA ALA A 114 -4.60 2.77 16.51
C ALA A 114 -3.28 3.35 17.00
N ASN A 115 -3.28 3.69 18.29
CA ASN A 115 -2.22 4.31 19.07
C ASN A 115 -1.44 3.23 19.86
N GLY A 116 -0.14 3.43 20.08
CA GLY A 116 0.66 2.62 21.01
C GLY A 116 2.13 3.08 21.05
N GLY A 117 2.49 3.91 22.02
CA GLY A 117 3.86 4.44 22.19
C GLY A 117 4.70 3.72 23.25
N LYS A 118 6.00 4.10 23.33
CA LYS A 118 6.82 4.25 24.55
C LYS A 118 8.16 4.98 24.24
N ASP A 119 8.68 5.61 25.29
CA ASP A 119 9.56 6.79 25.34
C ASP A 119 11.01 6.72 24.83
N GLU A 120 11.46 7.93 24.48
CA GLU A 120 12.79 8.58 24.46
C GLU A 120 14.06 7.74 24.68
N ASP A 121 14.90 7.69 23.64
CA ASP A 121 16.29 8.13 23.72
C ASP A 121 16.72 8.67 22.33
N GLN A 122 17.69 9.59 22.31
CA GLN A 122 18.25 10.33 21.15
C GLN A 122 18.09 9.65 19.77
N PRO A 123 17.67 10.33 18.67
CA PRO A 123 17.36 9.65 17.42
C PRO A 123 18.63 9.04 16.84
N ALA A 124 18.75 7.73 16.95
CA ALA A 124 19.69 6.95 16.17
C ALA A 124 19.25 7.09 14.71
N LYS A 125 20.06 7.83 13.96
CA LYS A 125 19.92 7.92 12.51
C LYS A 125 20.47 6.63 11.95
N ALA A 126 19.64 5.89 11.24
CA ALA A 126 20.06 4.69 10.55
C ALA A 126 20.09 4.97 9.05
N GLU A 127 21.08 4.42 8.36
CA GLU A 127 21.21 4.54 6.92
C GLU A 127 21.29 3.15 6.28
N ALA A 128 20.64 3.04 5.12
CA ALA A 128 20.77 1.88 4.25
C ALA A 128 20.56 2.28 2.81
N LEU A 129 21.49 1.85 1.95
CA LEU A 129 21.31 1.86 0.49
C LEU A 129 20.96 3.26 -0.08
N GLY A 130 21.59 4.30 0.47
CA GLY A 130 21.37 5.69 0.08
C GLY A 130 20.14 6.36 0.72
N MET A 131 19.45 5.69 1.64
CA MET A 131 18.35 6.26 2.42
C MET A 131 18.80 6.52 3.87
N HIS A 132 18.47 7.70 4.39
CA HIS A 132 18.72 8.09 5.78
C HIS A 132 17.41 8.21 6.53
N PHE A 133 17.28 7.51 7.64
CA PHE A 133 16.04 7.42 8.42
C PHE A 133 16.14 8.13 9.76
N ALA A 134 15.03 8.71 10.20
CA ALA A 134 14.81 9.17 11.55
C ALA A 134 13.44 8.69 12.07
N PRO A 135 13.25 8.60 13.40
CA PRO A 135 11.96 8.22 13.96
C PRO A 135 10.84 9.19 13.54
N LEU A 136 9.65 8.67 13.24
CA LEU A 136 8.47 9.49 12.99
C LEU A 136 7.90 10.02 14.32
N THR A 137 8.35 11.20 14.72
CA THR A 137 7.83 11.87 15.93
C THR A 137 6.47 12.52 15.67
N ALA A 138 5.69 12.75 16.73
CA ALA A 138 4.42 13.45 16.62
C ALA A 138 4.55 14.88 16.06
N GLN A 139 5.72 15.52 16.21
CA GLN A 139 6.01 16.81 15.59
C GLN A 139 6.16 16.68 14.07
N LEU A 140 6.98 15.72 13.62
CA LEU A 140 7.17 15.46 12.19
C LEU A 140 5.87 14.99 11.52
N GLN A 141 5.02 14.21 12.19
CA GLN A 141 3.70 13.84 11.67
C GLN A 141 2.85 15.07 11.33
N ARG A 142 2.84 16.09 12.20
CA ARG A 142 2.08 17.31 11.97
C ARG A 142 2.66 18.13 10.82
N GLU A 143 3.98 18.27 10.79
CA GLU A 143 4.70 19.03 9.76
C GLU A 143 4.53 18.41 8.36
N LEU A 144 4.59 17.08 8.29
CA LEU A 144 4.47 16.32 7.05
C LEU A 144 3.01 15.98 6.68
N HIS A 145 2.02 16.46 7.45
CA HIS A 145 0.59 16.17 7.25
C HIS A 145 0.25 14.67 7.23
N VAL A 146 0.96 13.91 8.05
CA VAL A 146 0.78 12.46 8.23
C VAL A 146 -0.25 12.23 9.33
N ALA A 147 -1.25 11.37 9.05
CA ALA A 147 -2.29 11.05 10.01
C ALA A 147 -1.73 10.30 11.23
N LYS A 148 -2.38 10.45 12.40
CA LYS A 148 -1.87 9.93 13.68
C LYS A 148 -1.79 8.40 13.77
N ASP A 149 -2.47 7.71 12.87
CA ASP A 149 -2.43 6.25 12.71
C ASP A 149 -1.35 5.72 11.80
N VAL A 150 -0.68 6.60 11.08
CA VAL A 150 0.43 6.21 10.24
C VAL A 150 1.66 6.12 11.12
N HIS A 151 2.11 4.88 11.31
CA HIS A 151 3.37 4.54 11.96
C HIS A 151 4.43 4.28 10.89
N GLY A 152 5.69 4.60 11.19
CA GLY A 152 6.76 4.53 10.20
C GLY A 152 8.04 5.21 10.63
N VAL A 153 8.97 5.31 9.70
CA VAL A 153 10.20 6.10 9.84
C VAL A 153 10.25 7.17 8.76
N VAL A 154 10.79 8.34 9.08
CA VAL A 154 10.92 9.46 8.16
C VAL A 154 12.21 9.31 7.38
N VAL A 155 12.15 9.44 6.06
CA VAL A 155 13.29 9.64 5.18
C VAL A 155 13.76 11.09 5.34
N THR A 156 14.94 11.26 5.92
CA THR A 156 15.55 12.58 6.19
C THR A 156 16.53 13.00 5.11
N ARG A 157 17.01 12.06 4.31
CA ARG A 157 17.87 12.31 3.16
C ARG A 157 17.84 11.10 2.23
N VAL A 158 17.98 11.38 0.95
CA VAL A 158 18.29 10.40 -0.08
C VAL A 158 19.61 10.82 -0.72
N ASP A 159 20.55 9.88 -0.83
CA ASP A 159 21.86 10.13 -1.44
C ASP A 159 21.72 10.18 -2.96
N ASN A 160 22.39 11.14 -3.59
CA ASN A 160 22.40 11.28 -5.04
C ASN A 160 23.02 10.05 -5.72
N GLY A 161 22.42 9.58 -6.82
CA GLY A 161 22.82 8.39 -7.56
C GLY A 161 22.46 7.06 -6.87
N SER A 162 21.67 7.12 -5.79
CA SER A 162 21.17 5.92 -5.11
C SER A 162 19.94 5.36 -5.82
N ALA A 163 19.70 4.06 -5.64
CA ALA A 163 18.48 3.42 -6.13
C ALA A 163 17.19 4.04 -5.57
N ALA A 164 17.27 4.65 -4.38
CA ALA A 164 16.17 5.40 -3.80
C ALA A 164 15.89 6.71 -4.55
N GLU A 165 16.93 7.42 -5.00
CA GLU A 165 16.76 8.61 -5.85
C GLU A 165 16.15 8.24 -7.21
N ASP A 166 16.61 7.14 -7.82
CA ASP A 166 16.16 6.70 -9.15
C ASP A 166 14.66 6.41 -9.24
N VAL A 167 14.07 5.97 -8.12
CA VAL A 167 12.63 5.70 -8.02
C VAL A 167 11.83 6.88 -7.43
N GLY A 168 12.50 8.02 -7.24
CA GLY A 168 11.90 9.27 -6.81
C GLY A 168 11.54 9.33 -5.32
N LEU A 169 12.24 8.57 -4.45
CA LEU A 169 12.16 8.82 -3.01
C LEU A 169 12.76 10.19 -2.70
N SER A 170 12.24 10.83 -1.66
CA SER A 170 12.67 12.17 -1.28
C SER A 170 12.64 12.36 0.23
N GLU A 171 13.39 13.36 0.70
CA GLU A 171 13.27 13.84 2.08
C GLU A 171 11.81 14.21 2.39
N GLY A 172 11.35 13.82 3.58
CA GLY A 172 9.98 14.01 4.03
C GLY A 172 9.03 12.87 3.68
N ASP A 173 9.48 11.86 2.92
CA ASP A 173 8.73 10.61 2.78
C ASP A 173 8.70 9.85 4.11
N VAL A 174 7.56 9.28 4.47
CA VAL A 174 7.45 8.37 5.63
C VAL A 174 7.37 6.95 5.14
N LEU A 175 8.37 6.12 5.46
CA LEU A 175 8.39 4.69 5.19
C LEU A 175 7.57 3.95 6.25
N VAL A 176 6.47 3.35 5.81
CA VAL A 176 5.48 2.68 6.68
C VAL A 176 5.70 1.16 6.69
N THR A 177 5.99 0.56 5.54
CA THR A 177 6.30 -0.87 5.43
C THR A 177 7.43 -1.15 4.46
N ILE A 178 8.20 -2.20 4.70
CA ILE A 178 9.11 -2.83 3.74
C ILE A 178 8.62 -4.26 3.49
N ASP A 179 8.41 -4.64 2.23
CA ASP A 179 7.93 -5.96 1.82
C ASP A 179 6.67 -6.39 2.59
N GLN A 180 5.72 -5.44 2.73
CA GLN A 180 4.44 -5.61 3.44
C GLN A 180 4.57 -5.87 4.95
N GLN A 181 5.77 -5.72 5.51
CA GLN A 181 5.99 -5.77 6.95
C GLN A 181 6.09 -4.35 7.52
N PRO A 182 5.36 -4.02 8.59
CA PRO A 182 5.49 -2.75 9.28
C PRO A 182 6.95 -2.45 9.66
N VAL A 183 7.29 -1.17 9.67
CA VAL A 183 8.59 -0.69 10.12
C VAL A 183 8.35 0.45 11.10
N ASN A 184 8.90 0.33 12.30
CA ASN A 184 8.64 1.29 13.37
C ASN A 184 9.89 2.04 13.83
N THR A 185 11.08 1.51 13.53
CA THR A 185 12.35 2.14 13.92
C THR A 185 13.32 2.28 12.75
N PRO A 186 14.18 3.32 12.74
CA PRO A 186 15.21 3.50 11.72
C PRO A 186 16.09 2.27 11.53
N GLU A 187 16.46 1.61 12.62
CA GLU A 187 17.32 0.41 12.61
C GLU A 187 16.61 -0.75 11.91
N GLU A 188 15.34 -0.99 12.23
CA GLU A 188 14.52 -2.01 11.59
C GLU A 188 14.42 -1.75 10.08
N ALA A 189 14.25 -0.48 9.68
CA ALA A 189 14.23 -0.09 8.28
C ALA A 189 15.55 -0.45 7.58
N ALA A 190 16.66 -0.05 8.18
CA ALA A 190 17.99 -0.24 7.62
C ALA A 190 18.38 -1.73 7.52
N GLU A 191 18.04 -2.52 8.54
CA GLU A 191 18.28 -3.97 8.59
C GLU A 191 17.50 -4.69 7.49
N LYS A 192 16.17 -4.50 7.41
CA LYS A 192 15.32 -5.14 6.40
C LYS A 192 15.78 -4.81 4.98
N LEU A 193 16.17 -3.56 4.73
CA LEU A 193 16.69 -3.15 3.42
C LEU A 193 18.01 -3.86 3.07
N LYS A 194 18.94 -3.96 4.02
CA LYS A 194 20.22 -4.67 3.83
C LYS A 194 19.99 -6.17 3.61
N GLU A 195 19.06 -6.78 4.34
CA GLU A 195 18.66 -8.18 4.13
C GLU A 195 18.14 -8.42 2.71
N ILE A 196 17.23 -7.56 2.23
CA ILE A 196 16.68 -7.67 0.88
C ILE A 196 17.77 -7.45 -0.18
N ALA A 197 18.68 -6.50 0.01
CA ALA A 197 19.81 -6.27 -0.91
C ALA A 197 20.76 -7.47 -1.02
N ASN A 198 20.94 -8.20 0.08
CA ASN A 198 21.76 -9.42 0.13
C ASN A 198 21.00 -10.67 -0.33
N SER A 199 19.68 -10.60 -0.45
CA SER A 199 18.85 -11.69 -0.97
C SER A 199 18.98 -11.84 -2.49
N SER A 200 18.49 -12.96 -3.02
CA SER A 200 18.39 -13.16 -4.48
C SER A 200 17.39 -12.21 -5.16
N LYS A 201 16.41 -11.69 -4.41
CA LYS A 201 15.34 -10.82 -4.91
C LYS A 201 15.86 -9.43 -5.26
N LYS A 202 16.78 -8.90 -4.45
CA LYS A 202 17.40 -7.56 -4.60
C LYS A 202 16.42 -6.44 -4.92
N SER A 203 15.15 -6.59 -4.55
CA SER A 203 14.07 -5.67 -4.87
C SER A 203 13.16 -5.58 -3.66
N ALA A 204 12.88 -4.37 -3.18
CA ALA A 204 12.04 -4.12 -2.02
C ALA A 204 10.77 -3.39 -2.45
N LEU A 205 9.63 -3.81 -1.90
CA LEU A 205 8.38 -3.07 -2.00
C LEU A 205 8.23 -2.15 -0.79
N LEU A 206 8.37 -0.85 -0.99
CA LEU A 206 8.23 0.15 0.06
C LEU A 206 6.83 0.74 0.03
N LEU A 207 6.19 0.85 1.19
CA LEU A 207 4.98 1.66 1.33
C LEU A 207 5.37 3.00 1.95
N LEU A 208 5.12 4.08 1.23
CA LEU A 208 5.45 5.43 1.65
C LEU A 208 4.17 6.22 1.92
N ASN A 209 4.22 7.12 2.89
CA ASN A 209 3.27 8.22 3.04
C ASN A 209 3.98 9.54 2.70
N ARG A 210 3.56 10.15 1.59
CA ARG A 210 4.08 11.44 1.12
C ARG A 210 2.97 12.48 1.27
N HIS A 211 3.12 13.38 2.23
CA HIS A 211 2.14 14.44 2.50
C HIS A 211 0.70 13.94 2.71
N GLY A 212 0.54 12.85 3.46
CA GLY A 212 -0.77 12.25 3.73
C GLY A 212 -1.24 11.27 2.65
N VAL A 213 -0.54 11.17 1.52
CA VAL A 213 -0.87 10.22 0.44
C VAL A 213 -0.01 8.97 0.56
N THR A 214 -0.67 7.83 0.72
CA THR A 214 0.00 6.53 0.79
C THR A 214 0.17 5.92 -0.61
N GLN A 215 1.38 5.45 -0.92
CA GLN A 215 1.73 4.83 -2.21
C GLN A 215 2.81 3.76 -2.05
N TYR A 216 2.73 2.70 -2.86
CA TYR A 216 3.82 1.73 -2.99
C TYR A 216 4.85 2.17 -4.03
N VAL A 217 6.13 2.00 -3.68
CA VAL A 217 7.28 2.21 -4.55
C VAL A 217 8.15 0.95 -4.52
N GLY A 218 8.39 0.36 -5.68
CA GLY A 218 9.35 -0.73 -5.83
C GLY A 218 10.76 -0.18 -6.02
N VAL A 219 11.73 -0.64 -5.23
CA VAL A 219 13.13 -0.20 -5.29
C VAL A 219 14.03 -1.37 -5.62
N ASN A 220 14.86 -1.22 -6.66
CA ASN A 220 15.88 -2.20 -6.99
C ASN A 220 17.14 -1.93 -6.15
N LEU A 221 17.42 -2.84 -5.21
CA LEU A 221 18.54 -2.78 -4.28
C LEU A 221 19.78 -3.51 -4.80
N GLY A 222 19.78 -3.93 -6.07
CA GLY A 222 20.94 -4.52 -6.72
C GLY A 222 22.09 -3.53 -6.82
N SER A 223 23.27 -3.97 -6.39
CA SER A 223 24.49 -3.19 -6.23
C SER A 223 24.72 -2.13 -7.33
N ASN A 224 24.49 -0.85 -7.01
CA ASN A 224 25.24 0.25 -7.62
C ASN A 224 26.66 0.20 -7.05
N ASN A 225 27.48 -0.71 -7.58
CA ASN A 225 28.92 -0.60 -7.42
C ASN A 225 29.39 0.48 -8.41
N GLY A 226 29.64 1.69 -7.89
CA GLY A 226 30.67 2.57 -8.44
C GLY A 226 32.05 1.96 -8.24
#